data_AF-A0A9P6WRT9-F1
#
_entry.id   AF-A0A9P6WRT9-F1
#
_cell.length_a   1.000
_cell.length_b   1.000
_cell.length_c   1.000
_cell.angle_alpha   90.00
_cell.angle_beta   90.00
_cell.angle_gamma   90.00
#
_symmetry.space_group_name_H-M   'P 1'
#
loop_
_entity.id
_entity.type
_entity.pdbx_description
1 polymer ?
#
loop_
_entity_poly.entity_id
_entity_poly.type
_entity_poly.pdbx_seq_one_letter_code
_entity_poly.pdbx_strand_id
1 'polypeptide(L)' 'MLGAGRNQMPLATIGAARGANVRVGLEDSLWIGPGQLAESNRVQVERIRSILEALNLEVATPDEARAKLGRKGRENVKF' A
#
# COMPACT_ATOMS: atom_id res chain seq x y z
N MET A 1 1.86 -4.73 6.38
CA MET A 1 1.45 -3.98 7.58
C MET A 1 0.27 -3.10 7.22
N LEU A 2 -0.75 -3.09 8.08
CA LEU A 2 -1.98 -2.31 7.94
C LEU A 2 -2.19 -1.54 9.25
N GLY A 3 -2.70 -0.31 9.12
CA GLY A 3 -3.11 0.52 10.25
C GLY A 3 -4.50 1.10 10.01
N ALA A 4 -5.39 0.99 11.00
CA ALA A 4 -6.75 1.51 10.88
C ALA A 4 -6.79 3.04 11.04
N GLY A 5 -7.61 3.70 10.21
CA GLY A 5 -7.87 5.13 10.23
C GLY A 5 -6.59 5.97 10.16
N ARG A 6 -6.44 6.90 11.11
CA ARG A 6 -5.28 7.81 11.18
C ARG A 6 -3.92 7.10 11.27
N ASN A 7 -3.90 5.82 11.66
CA ASN A 7 -2.67 5.05 11.80
C ASN A 7 -2.20 4.39 10.49
N GLN A 8 -2.96 4.51 9.39
CA GLN A 8 -2.63 3.90 8.10
C GLN A 8 -1.21 4.29 7.63
N MET A 9 -0.92 5.59 7.51
CA MET A 9 0.37 6.06 7.00
C MET A 9 1.55 5.82 7.98
N PRO A 10 1.44 6.12 9.29
CA PRO A 10 2.53 5.88 10.23
C PRO A 10 2.93 4.39 10.32
N LEU A 11 1.96 3.48 10.44
CA LEU A 11 2.26 2.05 10.55
C LEU A 11 2.76 1.48 9.23
N ALA A 12 2.19 1.86 8.08
CA ALA A 12 2.73 1.47 6.79
C ALA A 12 4.21 1.90 6.63
N THR A 13 4.55 3.12 7.03
CA THR A 13 5.92 3.66 6.96
C THR A 13 6.88 2.90 7.89
N ILE A 14 6.50 2.66 9.14
CA ILE A 14 7.30 1.88 10.10
C ILE A 14 7.53 0.46 9.58
N GLY A 15 6.50 -0.16 8.99
CA GLY A 15 6.61 -1.47 8.36
C GLY A 15 7.59 -1.47 7.19
N ALA A 16 7.44 -0.53 6.26
CA ALA A 16 8.31 -0.40 5.08
C ALA A 16 9.78 -0.22 5.46
N ALA A 17 10.08 0.66 6.42
CA ALA A 17 11.44 0.88 6.92
C ALA A 17 12.08 -0.37 7.55
N ARG A 18 11.27 -1.37 7.92
CA ARG A 18 11.71 -2.67 8.46
C ARG A 18 11.63 -3.81 7.44
N GLY A 19 11.41 -3.50 6.17
CA GLY A 19 11.31 -4.50 5.09
C GLY A 19 9.96 -5.19 4.95
N ALA A 20 8.90 -4.69 5.60
CA ALA A 20 7.56 -5.23 5.44
C ALA A 20 6.82 -4.63 4.23
N ASN A 21 5.95 -5.43 3.60
CA ASN A 21 4.98 -4.93 2.62
C ASN A 21 3.92 -4.05 3.29
N VAL A 22 3.33 -3.11 2.55
CA VAL A 22 2.32 -2.16 3.05
C VAL A 22 0.94 -2.39 2.45
N ARG A 23 -0.11 -2.00 3.18
CA ARG A 23 -1.50 -1.97 2.70
C ARG A 23 -2.11 -0.60 3.02
N VAL A 24 -2.78 -0.01 2.03
CA VAL A 24 -3.57 1.21 2.14
C VAL A 24 -4.89 1.02 1.37
N GLY A 25 -5.87 1.85 1.66
CA GLY A 25 -7.17 1.84 1.00
C GLY A 25 -8.27 2.45 1.87
N LEU A 26 -9.36 2.86 1.22
CA LEU A 26 -10.56 3.41 1.86
C LEU A 26 -11.25 2.40 2.80
N GLU A 27 -10.99 1.10 2.60
CA GLU A 27 -11.40 0.05 3.53
C GLU A 27 -10.78 0.24 4.93
N ASP A 28 -9.52 0.69 4.98
CA ASP A 28 -8.77 0.79 6.23
C ASP A 28 -8.85 2.21 6.83
N SER A 29 -8.94 3.24 5.99
CA SER A 29 -9.05 4.64 6.40
C SER A 29 -9.78 5.49 5.37
N LEU A 30 -10.77 6.27 5.81
CA LEU A 30 -11.44 7.28 4.98
C LEU A 30 -10.62 8.57 4.79
N TRP A 31 -9.48 8.70 5.48
CA TRP A 31 -8.76 9.96 5.60
C TRP A 31 -7.46 9.94 4.80
N ILE A 32 -7.19 11.02 4.05
CA ILE A 32 -5.86 11.26 3.46
C ILE A 32 -4.99 12.09 4.40
N GLY A 33 -5.56 12.75 5.43
CA GLY A 33 -4.84 13.55 6.40
C GLY A 33 -5.74 13.93 7.58
N PRO A 34 -5.22 14.62 8.60
CA PRO A 34 -6.02 15.08 9.73
C PRO A 34 -7.22 15.92 9.27
N GLY A 35 -8.44 15.42 9.49
CA GLY A 35 -9.68 16.10 9.12
C GLY A 35 -9.97 16.17 7.61
N GLN A 36 -9.18 15.50 6.76
CA GLN A 36 -9.35 15.53 5.31
C GLN A 36 -9.67 14.14 4.78
N LEU A 37 -10.85 13.98 4.18
CA LEU A 37 -11.26 12.74 3.52
C LEU A 37 -10.39 12.48 2.29
N ALA A 38 -10.09 11.21 2.05
CA ALA A 38 -9.44 10.77 0.82
C ALA A 38 -10.46 10.74 -0.32
N GLU A 39 -10.17 11.43 -1.41
CA GLU A 39 -11.04 11.48 -2.60
C GLU A 39 -11.14 10.12 -3.33
N SER A 40 -10.13 9.26 -3.17
CA SER A 40 -10.09 7.94 -3.79
C SER A 40 -9.04 7.03 -3.13
N ASN A 41 -9.05 5.73 -3.46
CA ASN A 41 -7.95 4.84 -3.11
C ASN A 41 -6.61 5.29 -3.74
N ARG A 42 -6.66 5.88 -4.95
CA ARG A 42 -5.48 6.31 -5.70
C ARG A 42 -4.64 7.31 -4.91
N VAL A 43 -5.26 8.30 -4.27
CA VAL A 43 -4.50 9.32 -3.50
C VAL A 43 -3.76 8.73 -2.30
N GLN A 44 -4.28 7.65 -1.70
CA GLN A 44 -3.57 6.93 -0.63
C GLN A 44 -2.40 6.11 -1.18
N VAL A 45 -2.58 5.47 -2.35
CA VAL A 45 -1.51 4.75 -3.05
C VAL A 45 -0.38 5.68 -3.47
N GLU A 46 -0.70 6.85 -4.04
CA GLU A 46 0.28 7.88 -4.41
C GLU A 46 1.05 8.36 -3.17
N ARG A 47 0.34 8.65 -2.08
CA ARG A 47 0.97 9.11 -0.84
C ARG A 47 1.95 8.09 -0.26
N ILE A 48 1.57 6.82 -0.15
CA ILE A 48 2.49 5.80 0.38
C ILE A 48 3.64 5.55 -0.59
N ARG A 49 3.42 5.60 -1.91
CA ARG A 49 4.48 5.48 -2.92
C ARG A 49 5.55 6.57 -2.76
N SER A 50 5.15 7.84 -2.59
CA SER A 50 6.12 8.92 -2.36
C SER A 50 6.96 8.71 -1.10
N ILE A 51 6.38 8.13 -0.04
CA ILE A 51 7.13 7.78 1.17
C ILE A 51 8.12 6.64 0.89
N LEU A 52 7.72 5.60 0.16
CA LEU A 52 8.60 4.50 -0.21
C LEU A 52 9.78 4.96 -1.07
N GLU A 53 9.51 5.82 -2.06
CA GLU A 53 10.55 6.41 -2.92
C GLU A 53 11.52 7.27 -2.10
N ALA A 54 11.03 8.05 -1.13
CA ALA A 54 11.88 8.81 -0.21
C ALA A 54 12.75 7.93 0.71
N LEU A 55 12.37 6.67 0.91
CA LEU A 55 13.17 5.66 1.62
C LEU A 55 14.11 4.88 0.69
N ASN A 56 14.22 5.26 -0.59
CA ASN A 56 14.94 4.54 -1.64
C ASN A 56 14.43 3.10 -1.85
N LEU A 57 13.12 2.88 -1.67
CA LEU A 57 12.46 1.61 -1.93
C LEU A 57 11.68 1.66 -3.24
N GLU A 58 11.63 0.53 -3.94
CA GLU A 58 10.88 0.36 -5.19
C GLU A 58 9.53 -0.32 -4.94
N VAL A 59 8.51 0.08 -5.69
CA VAL A 59 7.18 -0.55 -5.66
C VAL A 59 7.14 -1.71 -6.63
N ALA A 60 6.86 -2.91 -6.12
CA ALA A 60 6.71 -4.09 -6.96
C ALA A 60 5.54 -3.96 -7.95
N THR A 61 5.81 -4.32 -9.20
CA THR A 61 4.80 -4.58 -10.22
C THR A 61 3.93 -5.79 -9.84
N PRO A 62 2.74 -5.94 -10.45
CA PRO A 62 1.90 -7.12 -10.22
C PRO A 62 2.61 -8.45 -10.52
N ASP A 63 3.48 -8.50 -11.52
CA ASP A 63 4.22 -9.74 -11.88
C ASP A 63 5.29 -10.08 -10.84
N GLU A 64 6.04 -9.08 -10.35
CA GLU A 64 6.98 -9.28 -9.24
C GLU A 64 6.28 -9.73 -7.97
N ALA A 65 5.11 -9.14 -7.66
CA ALA A 65 4.29 -9.55 -6.53
C ALA A 65 3.83 -11.01 -6.67
N ARG A 66 3.44 -11.45 -7.87
CA ARG A 66 3.07 -12.86 -8.14
C ARG A 66 4.26 -13.79 -7.93
N ALA A 67 5.44 -13.43 -8.44
CA ALA A 67 6.66 -14.23 -8.29
C ALA A 67 7.06 -14.38 -6.81
N LYS A 68 7.09 -13.26 -6.05
CA LYS A 68 7.41 -13.25 -4.62
C LYS A 68 6.42 -14.06 -3.78
N LEU A 69 5.14 -14.07 -4.16
CA LEU A 69 4.07 -14.73 -3.41
C LEU A 69 3.68 -16.11 -3.96
N GLY A 70 4.37 -16.64 -4.97
CA GLY A 70 4.07 -17.94 -5.59
C GLY A 70 2.65 -18.04 -6.16
N ARG A 71 2.17 -16.99 -6.83
CA ARG A 71 0.78 -16.94 -7.35
C ARG A 71 0.67 -17.61 -8.71
N LYS A 72 -0.48 -18.26 -8.93
CA LYS A 72 -0.82 -19.03 -10.14
C LYS A 72 -0.84 -18.26 -11.47
N GLY A 73 -0.57 -16.96 -11.52
CA GLY A 73 -0.65 -16.16 -12.74
C GLY A 73 -2.06 -15.64 -13.05
N ARG A 74 -2.14 -14.54 -13.81
CA ARG A 74 -3.38 -13.80 -14.06
C ARG A 74 -4.40 -14.58 -14.91
N GLU A 75 -3.94 -15.42 -15.83
CA GLU A 75 -4.81 -16.18 -16.76
C GLU A 75 -5.45 -17.42 -16.09
N ASN A 76 -4.99 -17.80 -14.89
CA ASN A 76 -5.44 -19.02 -14.20
C ASN A 76 -6.55 -18.75 -13.16
N VAL A 77 -7.41 -17.76 -13.42
CA VAL A 77 -8.57 -17.39 -12.60
C VAL A 77 -9.86 -17.53 -13.41
N LYS A 78 -11.02 -17.71 -12.75
CA LYS A 78 -12.32 -17.95 -13.39
C LYS A 78 -13.29 -16.79 -13.14
N PHE A 79 -12.94 -15.60 -13.62
CA PHE A 79 -13.79 -14.41 -13.60
C PHE A 79 -13.44 -13.50 -14.78
#